data_AF-A0A1H3RCT7-F1
#
_entry.id   AF-A0A1H3RCT7-F1
#
_cell.length_a   1.000
_cell.length_b   1.000
_cell.length_c   1.000
_cell.angle_alpha   90.00
_cell.angle_beta   90.00
_cell.angle_gamma   90.00
#
_symmetry.space_group_name_H-M   'P 1'
#
loop_
_entity.id
_entity.type
_entity.pdbx_description
1 polymer ?
#
loop_
_entity_poly.entity_id
_entity_poly.type
_entity_poly.pdbx_seq_one_letter_code
_entity_poly.pdbx_strand_id
1 'polypeptide(L)'
;MPYPADDRVRLLETVRARRACIDAYVKHKTPASTRLSTVSIVSSAIAAALTAGPALGGTTFAQTVQDGLNLDRPDMVWRILCFAALAVSITAAISANLSKSHDLTSRIAAAEQAGAVLERLQRRLEFPQQGVETDVQEAVREYGDVVAGIPFIPETYADSASSGEPERRRFGLGPSVAVVVAVLSAVLLVAALVGYGVGLARSSSAPGPDPSTSAPEADRPTSSSPSTSASSSPAPEERAGVFAGGTDQGDATLAIVVDGGQASAYLCDGKQLEAWLNGPVVDSRLDLTSPSGARLTGEVTDAVVSGDVVTSTLTTAFRADLAGGAAGVYEATIEVNGAPARIGWAVLPDGTQVGLVNREGVRSEAPPLNTDDLSFTYNGAHHHAVRKAP
;
A
#
# COMPACT_ATOMS: atom_id res chain seq x y z
N MET A 1 -33.96 -34.38 17.53
CA MET A 1 -32.97 -35.33 18.09
C MET A 1 -31.88 -34.49 18.72
N PRO A 2 -31.63 -34.59 20.04
CA PRO A 2 -30.58 -33.82 20.67
C PRO A 2 -29.23 -34.22 20.09
N TYR A 3 -28.50 -33.26 19.53
CA TYR A 3 -27.13 -33.47 19.04
C TYR A 3 -26.22 -33.80 20.23
N PRO A 4 -25.26 -34.73 20.13
CA PRO A 4 -24.47 -35.16 21.27
C PRO A 4 -23.68 -33.99 21.86
N ALA A 5 -23.53 -33.98 23.18
CA ALA A 5 -22.92 -32.85 23.90
C ALA A 5 -21.50 -32.52 23.42
N ASP A 6 -20.78 -33.55 22.96
CA ASP A 6 -19.41 -33.46 22.44
C ASP A 6 -19.29 -32.52 21.22
N ASP A 7 -20.26 -32.54 20.31
CA ASP A 7 -20.18 -31.72 19.10
C ASP A 7 -20.46 -30.24 19.38
N ARG A 8 -21.30 -29.93 20.39
CA ARG A 8 -21.47 -28.55 20.89
C ARG A 8 -20.18 -28.05 21.53
N VAL A 9 -19.47 -28.90 22.28
CA VAL A 9 -18.17 -28.54 22.89
C VAL A 9 -17.13 -28.28 21.81
N ARG A 10 -17.04 -29.16 20.79
CA ARG A 10 -16.15 -28.96 19.63
C ARG A 10 -16.42 -27.65 18.90
N LEU A 11 -17.68 -27.36 18.56
CA LEU A 11 -18.03 -26.11 17.88
C LEU A 11 -17.65 -24.88 18.73
N LEU A 12 -17.88 -24.94 20.04
CA LEU A 12 -17.54 -23.87 20.98
C LEU A 12 -16.02 -23.66 21.09
N GLU A 13 -15.22 -24.73 21.06
CA GLU A 13 -13.76 -24.63 20.97
C GLU A 13 -13.30 -24.01 19.64
N THR A 14 -13.85 -24.44 18.50
CA THR A 14 -13.58 -23.87 17.17
C THR A 14 -13.92 -22.38 17.11
N VAL A 15 -15.08 -21.97 17.62
CA VAL A 15 -15.50 -20.55 17.69
C VAL A 15 -14.54 -19.73 18.55
N ARG A 16 -14.09 -20.24 19.69
CA ARG A 16 -13.10 -19.56 20.56
C ARG A 16 -11.73 -19.41 19.87
N ALA A 17 -11.24 -20.45 19.20
CA ALA A 17 -9.99 -20.40 18.45
C ALA A 17 -10.04 -19.38 17.30
N ARG A 18 -11.13 -19.40 16.51
CA ARG A 18 -11.36 -18.43 15.42
C ARG A 18 -11.44 -16.99 15.92
N ARG A 19 -12.11 -16.76 17.06
CA ARG A 19 -12.19 -15.45 17.71
C ARG A 19 -10.80 -14.93 18.14
N ALA A 20 -9.97 -15.78 18.75
CA ALA A 20 -8.60 -15.39 19.12
C ALA A 20 -7.75 -14.97 17.91
N CYS A 21 -7.95 -15.61 16.75
CA CYS A 21 -7.29 -15.24 15.48
C CYS A 21 -7.74 -13.85 14.98
N ILE A 22 -9.05 -13.57 15.04
CA ILE A 22 -9.63 -12.26 14.65
C ILE A 22 -9.13 -11.14 15.58
N ASP A 23 -9.18 -11.36 16.89
CA ASP A 23 -8.74 -10.37 17.89
C ASP A 23 -7.24 -10.05 17.74
N ALA A 24 -6.41 -11.05 17.46
CA ALA A 24 -5.00 -10.87 17.14
C ALA A 24 -4.78 -10.08 15.84
N TYR A 25 -5.57 -10.36 14.79
CA TYR A 25 -5.49 -9.67 13.49
C TYR A 25 -5.82 -8.18 13.62
N VAL A 26 -6.96 -7.86 14.25
CA VAL A 26 -7.39 -6.48 14.50
C VAL A 26 -6.32 -5.74 15.33
N LYS A 27 -5.90 -6.32 16.46
CA LYS A 27 -4.87 -5.74 17.34
C LYS A 27 -3.55 -5.43 16.60
N HIS A 28 -3.16 -6.26 15.65
CA HIS A 28 -1.93 -6.07 14.87
C HIS A 28 -2.09 -5.03 13.73
N LYS A 29 -3.26 -4.94 13.07
CA LYS A 29 -3.47 -4.07 11.90
C LYS A 29 -4.02 -2.67 12.21
N THR A 30 -4.80 -2.51 13.27
CA THR A 30 -5.34 -1.20 13.70
C THR A 30 -4.27 -0.09 13.85
N PRO A 31 -3.11 -0.28 14.52
CA PRO A 31 -2.15 0.81 14.70
C PRO A 31 -1.50 1.30 13.39
N ALA A 32 -1.48 0.49 12.33
CA ALA A 32 -1.01 0.93 11.01
C ALA A 32 -2.05 1.84 10.33
N SER A 33 -3.33 1.45 10.38
CA SER A 33 -4.44 2.25 9.83
C SER A 33 -4.58 3.60 10.55
N THR A 34 -4.53 3.61 11.89
CA THR A 34 -4.62 4.86 12.68
C THR A 34 -3.48 5.82 12.33
N ARG A 35 -2.24 5.34 12.16
CA ARG A 35 -1.09 6.18 11.79
C ARG A 35 -1.27 6.86 10.44
N LEU A 36 -1.76 6.13 9.42
CA LEU A 36 -2.01 6.70 8.08
C LEU A 36 -3.08 7.81 8.13
N SER A 37 -4.18 7.56 8.86
CA SER A 37 -5.24 8.57 9.07
C SER A 37 -4.72 9.81 9.81
N THR A 38 -4.00 9.64 10.92
CA THR A 38 -3.40 10.76 11.66
C THR A 38 -2.41 11.56 10.81
N VAL A 39 -1.57 10.90 10.00
CA VAL A 39 -0.64 11.58 9.08
C VAL A 39 -1.41 12.42 8.06
N SER A 40 -2.48 11.89 7.46
CA SER A 40 -3.31 12.64 6.50
C SER A 40 -4.00 13.88 7.12
N ILE A 41 -4.46 13.78 8.38
CA ILE A 41 -5.09 14.90 9.09
C ILE A 41 -4.05 15.97 9.44
N VAL A 42 -2.91 15.55 10.00
CA VAL A 42 -1.83 16.46 10.40
C VAL A 42 -1.19 17.15 9.19
N SER A 43 -0.95 16.43 8.08
CA SER A 43 -0.43 17.05 6.85
C SER A 43 -1.40 18.07 6.26
N SER A 44 -2.71 17.81 6.31
CA SER A 44 -3.72 18.77 5.85
C SER A 44 -3.73 20.05 6.70
N ALA A 45 -3.61 19.92 8.02
CA ALA A 45 -3.49 21.07 8.93
C ALA A 45 -2.20 21.87 8.71
N ILE A 46 -1.07 21.20 8.48
CA ILE A 46 0.22 21.83 8.17
C ILE A 46 0.17 22.56 6.81
N ALA A 47 -0.41 21.94 5.77
CA ALA A 47 -0.57 22.59 4.47
C ALA A 47 -1.43 23.87 4.56
N ALA A 48 -2.53 23.82 5.32
CA ALA A 48 -3.36 24.99 5.58
C ALA A 48 -2.59 26.10 6.33
N ALA A 49 -1.84 25.74 7.37
CA ALA A 49 -1.02 26.68 8.14
C ALA A 49 0.09 27.34 7.29
N LEU A 50 0.78 26.57 6.45
CA LEU A 50 1.82 27.10 5.54
C LEU A 50 1.24 28.03 4.46
N THR A 51 0.02 27.77 4.00
CA THR A 51 -0.63 28.55 2.93
C THR A 51 -1.29 29.83 3.46
N ALA A 52 -1.98 29.76 4.61
CA ALA A 52 -2.70 30.89 5.19
C ALA A 52 -1.87 31.73 6.18
N GLY A 53 -0.84 31.14 6.80
CA GLY A 53 0.01 31.79 7.79
C GLY A 53 0.61 33.13 7.35
N PRO A 54 1.20 33.26 6.14
CA PRO A 54 1.72 34.54 5.66
C PRO A 54 0.65 35.63 5.48
N ALA A 55 -0.56 35.25 5.04
CA ALA A 55 -1.65 36.18 4.78
C ALA A 55 -2.27 36.74 6.08
N LEU A 56 -2.19 35.99 7.19
CA LEU A 56 -2.72 36.37 8.50
C LEU A 56 -1.65 36.93 9.45
N GLY A 57 -0.41 36.49 9.33
CA GLY A 57 0.70 36.82 10.24
C GLY A 57 1.62 37.97 9.79
N GLY A 58 1.44 38.48 8.57
CA GLY A 58 2.19 39.63 8.04
C GLY A 58 3.71 39.44 8.03
N THR A 59 4.45 40.55 8.16
CA THR A 59 5.92 40.54 8.12
C THR A 59 6.54 39.80 9.30
N THR A 60 5.88 39.76 10.46
CA THR A 60 6.36 39.10 11.67
C THR A 60 6.47 37.58 11.49
N PHE A 61 5.52 36.96 10.78
CA PHE A 61 5.59 35.54 10.41
C PHE A 61 6.78 35.29 9.48
N ALA A 62 6.96 36.12 8.45
CA ALA A 62 8.07 35.99 7.50
C ALA A 62 9.44 36.14 8.20
N GLN A 63 9.59 37.11 9.10
CA GLN A 63 10.80 37.30 9.91
C GLN A 63 11.08 36.09 10.80
N THR A 64 10.08 35.57 11.51
CA THR A 64 10.23 34.38 12.39
C THR A 64 10.69 33.15 11.60
N VAL A 65 10.16 32.94 10.39
CA VAL A 65 10.57 31.84 9.50
C VAL A 65 11.97 32.08 8.92
N GLN A 66 12.31 33.33 8.58
CA GLN A 66 13.62 33.72 8.07
C GLN A 66 14.73 33.50 9.11
N ASP A 67 14.50 33.92 10.35
CA ASP A 67 15.42 33.75 11.48
C ASP A 67 15.55 32.26 11.87
N GLY A 68 14.43 31.53 11.91
CA GLY A 68 14.40 30.10 12.26
C GLY A 68 15.05 29.17 11.22
N LEU A 69 15.14 29.60 9.97
CA LEU A 69 15.79 28.86 8.87
C LEU A 69 17.14 29.47 8.45
N ASN A 70 17.56 30.57 9.08
CA ASN A 70 18.80 31.31 8.80
C ASN A 70 18.96 31.67 7.29
N LEU A 71 17.94 32.34 6.72
CA LEU A 71 17.86 32.65 5.29
C LEU A 71 18.26 34.11 5.00
N ASP A 72 19.32 34.31 4.20
CA ASP A 72 19.89 35.62 3.88
C ASP A 72 19.02 36.55 2.99
N ARG A 73 17.90 36.06 2.43
CA ARG A 73 17.06 36.83 1.48
C ARG A 73 15.55 36.65 1.70
N PRO A 74 14.76 37.73 1.74
CA PRO A 74 13.32 37.66 1.98
C PRO A 74 12.56 36.94 0.85
N ASP A 75 13.01 37.07 -0.41
CA ASP A 75 12.36 36.44 -1.58
C ASP A 75 12.45 34.91 -1.56
N MET A 76 13.44 34.36 -0.84
CA MET A 76 13.61 32.91 -0.68
C MET A 76 12.61 32.31 0.30
N VAL A 77 12.15 33.08 1.30
CA VAL A 77 11.19 32.63 2.31
C VAL A 77 9.87 32.23 1.65
N TRP A 78 9.34 33.05 0.74
CA TRP A 78 8.10 32.74 0.02
C TRP A 78 8.23 31.47 -0.83
N ARG A 79 9.32 31.34 -1.60
CA ARG A 79 9.59 30.14 -2.40
C ARG A 79 9.66 28.87 -1.55
N ILE A 80 10.40 28.91 -0.43
CA ILE A 80 10.57 27.76 0.45
C ILE A 80 9.23 27.36 1.09
N LEU A 81 8.41 28.32 1.53
CA LEU A 81 7.07 28.06 2.06
C LEU A 81 6.14 27.42 1.01
N CYS A 82 6.13 27.92 -0.23
CA CYS A 82 5.33 27.32 -1.31
C CYS A 82 5.80 25.90 -1.66
N PHE A 83 7.12 25.65 -1.76
CA PHE A 83 7.66 24.31 -2.00
C PHE A 83 7.35 23.35 -0.84
N ALA A 84 7.43 23.81 0.42
CA ALA A 84 7.07 23.03 1.59
C ALA A 84 5.57 22.69 1.62
N ALA A 85 4.70 23.66 1.35
CA ALA A 85 3.25 23.44 1.25
C ALA A 85 2.91 22.43 0.15
N LEU A 86 3.58 22.51 -1.01
CA LEU A 86 3.41 21.58 -2.12
C LEU A 86 3.89 20.16 -1.76
N ALA A 87 5.05 20.01 -1.12
CA ALA A 87 5.56 18.72 -0.66
C ALA A 87 4.65 18.08 0.41
N VAL A 88 4.13 18.87 1.36
CA VAL A 88 3.16 18.41 2.38
C VAL A 88 1.83 18.01 1.72
N SER A 89 1.35 18.77 0.73
CA SER A 89 0.14 18.45 -0.03
C SER A 89 0.26 17.16 -0.85
N ILE A 90 1.40 16.95 -1.53
CA ILE A 90 1.71 15.68 -2.21
C ILE A 90 1.73 14.52 -1.20
N THR A 91 2.38 14.70 -0.04
CA THR A 91 2.43 13.67 1.01
C THR A 91 1.05 13.34 1.57
N ALA A 92 0.19 14.36 1.73
CA ALA A 92 -1.21 14.19 2.13
C ALA A 92 -2.01 13.42 1.07
N ALA A 93 -1.87 13.79 -0.21
CA ALA A 93 -2.54 13.14 -1.33
C ALA A 93 -2.12 11.68 -1.49
N ILE A 94 -0.82 11.38 -1.37
CA ILE A 94 -0.29 10.01 -1.37
C ILE A 94 -0.84 9.23 -0.17
N SER A 95 -0.85 9.81 1.04
CA SER A 95 -1.39 9.15 2.25
C SER A 95 -2.89 8.87 2.14
N ALA A 96 -3.66 9.81 1.58
CA ALA A 96 -5.10 9.65 1.35
C ALA A 96 -5.39 8.63 0.24
N ASN A 97 -4.61 8.62 -0.84
CA ASN A 97 -4.77 7.66 -1.92
C ASN A 97 -4.37 6.24 -1.46
N LEU A 98 -3.28 6.08 -0.71
CA LEU A 98 -2.89 4.84 -0.04
C LEU A 98 -3.96 4.36 0.95
N SER A 99 -4.58 5.28 1.70
CA SER A 99 -5.70 4.94 2.61
C SER A 99 -6.95 4.47 1.87
N LYS A 100 -7.09 4.81 0.58
CA LYS A 100 -8.22 4.45 -0.29
C LYS A 100 -7.93 3.22 -1.16
N SER A 101 -6.67 2.95 -1.48
CA SER A 101 -6.23 1.75 -2.22
C SER A 101 -5.93 0.56 -1.31
N HIS A 102 -5.53 0.78 -0.04
CA HIS A 102 -5.43 -0.29 0.93
C HIS A 102 -6.80 -0.67 1.49
N ASP A 103 -7.24 -1.87 1.12
CA ASP A 103 -8.36 -2.64 1.68
C ASP A 103 -8.18 -3.00 3.19
N LEU A 104 -7.34 -2.27 3.93
CA LEU A 104 -7.05 -2.48 5.35
C LEU A 104 -8.22 -2.07 6.24
N THR A 105 -8.83 -0.91 6.02
CA THR A 105 -9.92 -0.41 6.87
C THR A 105 -11.19 -1.24 6.69
N SER A 106 -11.49 -1.65 5.46
CA SER A 106 -12.55 -2.60 5.10
C SER A 106 -12.31 -3.99 5.69
N ARG A 107 -11.09 -4.54 5.61
CA ARG A 107 -10.74 -5.82 6.25
C ARG A 107 -10.79 -5.77 7.77
N ILE A 108 -10.36 -4.66 8.40
CA ILE A 108 -10.48 -4.49 9.86
C ILE A 108 -11.97 -4.43 10.24
N ALA A 109 -12.79 -3.64 9.56
CA ALA A 109 -14.23 -3.57 9.82
C ALA A 109 -14.94 -4.92 9.61
N ALA A 110 -14.61 -5.66 8.55
CA ALA A 110 -15.13 -7.01 8.31
C ALA A 110 -14.68 -8.01 9.40
N ALA A 111 -13.44 -7.91 9.88
CA ALA A 111 -12.92 -8.72 10.97
C ALA A 111 -13.62 -8.40 12.31
N GLU A 112 -13.80 -7.13 12.64
CA GLU A 112 -14.53 -6.68 13.84
C GLU A 112 -16.00 -7.12 13.80
N GLN A 113 -16.66 -7.01 12.63
CA GLN A 113 -18.03 -7.49 12.42
C GLN A 113 -18.11 -9.02 12.60
N ALA A 114 -17.19 -9.79 12.01
CA ALA A 114 -17.12 -11.23 12.19
C ALA A 114 -16.89 -11.62 13.66
N GLY A 115 -16.00 -10.91 14.37
CA GLY A 115 -15.75 -11.10 15.79
C GLY A 115 -17.00 -10.89 16.65
N ALA A 116 -17.80 -9.84 16.37
CA ALA A 116 -19.05 -9.57 17.07
C ALA A 116 -20.13 -10.65 16.83
N VAL A 117 -20.21 -11.20 15.62
CA VAL A 117 -21.13 -12.33 15.32
C VAL A 117 -20.66 -13.60 16.04
N LEU A 118 -19.37 -13.93 16.00
CA LEU A 118 -18.83 -15.08 16.73
C LEU A 118 -18.97 -14.94 18.25
N GLU A 119 -18.85 -13.75 18.82
CA GLU A 119 -19.14 -13.51 20.25
C GLU A 119 -20.62 -13.74 20.60
N ARG A 120 -21.54 -13.40 19.70
CA ARG A 120 -22.97 -13.72 19.86
C ARG A 120 -23.19 -15.23 19.80
N LEU A 121 -22.58 -15.91 18.84
CA LEU A 121 -22.65 -17.37 18.68
C LEU A 121 -22.07 -18.10 19.90
N GLN A 122 -20.88 -17.69 20.35
CA GLN A 122 -20.20 -18.20 21.55
C GLN A 122 -21.12 -18.11 22.79
N ARG A 123 -21.69 -16.93 23.07
CA ARG A 123 -22.61 -16.75 24.21
C ARG A 123 -23.86 -17.63 24.11
N ARG A 124 -24.38 -17.85 22.90
CA ARG A 124 -25.54 -18.72 22.63
C ARG A 124 -25.22 -20.21 22.86
N LEU A 125 -23.97 -20.61 22.65
CA LEU A 125 -23.47 -21.97 22.92
C LEU A 125 -23.06 -22.18 24.40
N GLU A 126 -22.51 -21.14 25.06
CA GLU A 126 -22.07 -21.17 26.46
C GLU A 126 -23.24 -21.12 27.46
N PHE A 127 -24.30 -20.35 27.15
CA PHE A 127 -25.47 -20.17 28.02
C PHE A 127 -26.77 -20.54 27.30
N PRO A 128 -27.08 -21.84 27.16
CA PRO A 128 -28.34 -22.28 26.56
C PRO A 128 -29.54 -21.76 27.35
N GLN A 129 -30.45 -21.03 26.70
CA GLN A 129 -31.68 -20.58 27.36
C GLN A 129 -32.62 -21.77 27.59
N GLN A 130 -33.15 -21.90 28.81
CA GLN A 130 -34.10 -22.96 29.14
C GLN A 130 -35.34 -22.88 28.24
N GLY A 131 -35.57 -23.93 27.45
CA GLY A 131 -36.72 -24.05 26.53
C GLY A 131 -36.42 -23.74 25.06
N VAL A 132 -35.21 -23.31 24.69
CA VAL A 132 -34.78 -23.18 23.30
C VAL A 132 -33.66 -24.18 23.02
N GLU A 133 -33.99 -25.30 22.36
CA GLU A 133 -32.95 -26.19 21.82
C GLU A 133 -32.14 -25.41 20.77
N THR A 134 -30.87 -25.13 21.08
CA THR A 134 -29.95 -24.52 20.12
C THR A 134 -29.65 -25.55 19.03
N ASP A 135 -30.18 -25.35 17.84
CA ASP A 135 -29.84 -26.19 16.69
C ASP A 135 -28.35 -25.99 16.37
N VAL A 136 -27.57 -27.03 16.65
CA VAL A 136 -26.12 -27.01 16.39
C VAL A 136 -25.86 -26.96 14.89
N GLN A 137 -26.76 -27.46 14.05
CA GLN A 137 -26.63 -27.41 12.59
C GLN A 137 -26.89 -26.01 12.03
N GLU A 138 -27.80 -25.23 12.65
CA GLU A 138 -27.95 -23.79 12.38
C GLU A 138 -26.70 -23.02 12.84
N ALA A 139 -26.16 -23.33 14.03
CA ALA A 139 -24.95 -22.70 14.55
C ALA A 139 -23.69 -22.99 13.68
N VAL A 140 -23.58 -24.19 13.10
CA VAL A 140 -22.51 -24.54 12.13
C VAL A 140 -22.66 -23.77 10.82
N ARG A 141 -23.88 -23.52 10.33
CA ARG A 141 -24.12 -22.69 9.14
C ARG A 141 -23.73 -21.24 9.40
N GLU A 142 -24.19 -20.65 10.52
CA GLU A 142 -23.84 -19.28 10.92
C GLU A 142 -22.32 -19.12 11.07
N TYR A 143 -21.62 -20.13 11.62
CA TYR A 143 -20.16 -20.15 11.64
C TYR A 143 -19.53 -20.18 10.24
N GLY A 144 -20.02 -21.05 9.34
CA GLY A 144 -19.53 -21.17 7.97
C GLY A 144 -19.68 -19.89 7.15
N ASP A 145 -20.85 -19.24 7.24
CA ASP A 145 -21.14 -17.96 6.58
C ASP A 145 -20.20 -16.85 7.07
N VAL A 146 -19.90 -16.81 8.37
CA VAL A 146 -18.94 -15.85 8.95
C VAL A 146 -17.52 -16.13 8.43
N VAL A 147 -17.06 -17.38 8.44
CA VAL A 147 -15.72 -17.75 7.94
C VAL A 147 -15.55 -17.40 6.47
N ALA A 148 -16.58 -17.63 5.64
CA ALA A 148 -16.60 -17.25 4.23
C ALA A 148 -16.46 -15.72 4.01
N GLY A 149 -16.89 -14.90 4.98
CA GLY A 149 -16.72 -13.44 4.96
C GLY A 149 -15.32 -12.95 5.34
N ILE A 150 -14.45 -13.79 5.92
CA ILE A 150 -13.09 -13.43 6.37
C ILE A 150 -11.99 -14.39 5.84
N PRO A 151 -11.91 -14.65 4.52
CA PRO A 151 -10.92 -15.57 3.94
C PRO A 151 -9.47 -15.09 4.10
N PHE A 152 -9.26 -13.81 4.41
CA PHE A 152 -7.95 -13.19 4.61
C PHE A 152 -7.36 -13.42 6.01
N ILE A 153 -8.07 -14.11 6.92
CA ILE A 153 -7.57 -14.49 8.25
C ILE A 153 -7.35 -16.02 8.27
N PRO A 154 -6.10 -16.52 8.30
CA PRO A 154 -5.83 -17.94 8.39
C PRO A 154 -6.20 -18.51 9.77
N GLU A 155 -6.58 -19.79 9.82
CA GLU A 155 -6.94 -20.52 11.06
C GLU A 155 -5.83 -20.50 12.13
N THR A 156 -4.57 -20.39 11.72
CA THR A 156 -3.38 -20.39 12.58
C THR A 156 -2.88 -18.99 12.96
N TYR A 157 -3.67 -17.93 12.71
CA TYR A 157 -3.21 -16.56 12.91
C TYR A 157 -2.80 -16.27 14.37
N ALA A 158 -3.57 -16.76 15.36
CA ALA A 158 -3.25 -16.58 16.78
C ALA A 158 -1.93 -17.26 17.20
N ASP A 159 -1.64 -18.44 16.64
CA ASP A 159 -0.39 -19.15 16.90
C ASP A 159 0.79 -18.41 16.26
N SER A 160 0.67 -17.98 15.00
CA SER A 160 1.70 -17.17 14.33
C SER A 160 1.97 -15.82 15.01
N ALA A 161 0.96 -15.26 15.71
CA ALA A 161 1.07 -14.02 16.46
C ALA A 161 1.63 -14.20 17.89
N SER A 162 1.74 -15.44 18.39
CA SER A 162 2.19 -15.76 19.76
C SER A 162 3.49 -16.58 19.81
N SER A 163 3.76 -17.42 18.80
CA SER A 163 5.06 -18.07 18.57
C SER A 163 6.13 -17.07 18.14
N GLY A 164 5.70 -15.92 17.61
CA GLY A 164 6.48 -14.70 17.64
C GLY A 164 6.67 -14.21 19.08
N GLU A 165 7.69 -14.72 19.78
CA GLU A 165 8.40 -13.87 20.74
C GLU A 165 8.67 -12.51 20.06
N PRO A 166 8.63 -11.39 20.80
CA PRO A 166 8.85 -10.08 20.21
C PRO A 166 10.34 -9.90 19.89
N GLU A 167 10.81 -10.57 18.83
CA GLU A 167 12.08 -10.25 18.19
C GLU A 167 12.00 -8.77 17.86
N ARG A 168 12.80 -7.97 18.57
CA ARG A 168 12.86 -6.52 18.42
C ARG A 168 13.56 -6.12 17.13
N ARG A 169 13.17 -6.74 16.00
CA ARG A 169 13.28 -6.15 14.67
C ARG A 169 12.33 -4.97 14.63
N ARG A 170 12.81 -3.89 15.24
CA ARG A 170 12.32 -2.52 15.07
C ARG A 170 12.09 -2.33 13.58
N PHE A 171 10.83 -2.33 13.15
CA PHE A 171 10.47 -1.92 11.80
C PHE A 171 10.75 -0.42 11.72
N GLY A 172 12.01 -0.13 11.39
CA GLY A 172 12.56 1.19 11.35
C GLY A 172 12.10 1.94 10.11
N LEU A 173 10.85 2.43 10.13
CA LEU A 173 10.77 3.89 10.08
C LEU A 173 11.61 4.34 11.29
N GLY A 174 12.88 4.64 11.04
CA GLY A 174 13.82 4.91 12.11
C GLY A 174 13.23 5.97 13.04
N PRO A 175 13.56 5.97 14.35
CA PRO A 175 13.17 7.08 15.21
C PRO A 175 13.49 8.40 14.49
N SER A 176 14.60 8.48 13.75
CA SER A 176 14.89 9.47 12.70
C SER A 176 13.69 10.05 11.93
N VAL A 177 12.80 9.30 11.26
CA VAL A 177 11.72 9.91 10.45
C VAL A 177 10.54 10.35 11.30
N ALA A 178 10.09 9.52 12.24
CA ALA A 178 8.98 9.89 13.13
C ALA A 178 9.37 11.00 14.11
N VAL A 179 10.63 11.02 14.56
CA VAL A 179 11.24 12.09 15.37
C VAL A 179 11.59 13.29 14.51
N VAL A 180 12.03 13.18 13.25
CA VAL A 180 12.18 14.37 12.39
C VAL A 180 10.83 15.01 12.10
N VAL A 181 9.76 14.24 11.85
CA VAL A 181 8.41 14.79 11.70
C VAL A 181 7.85 15.32 13.03
N ALA A 182 8.10 14.65 14.16
CA ALA A 182 7.68 15.13 15.48
C ALA A 182 8.50 16.32 15.99
N VAL A 183 9.78 16.43 15.64
CA VAL A 183 10.67 17.55 15.98
C VAL A 183 10.43 18.70 15.04
N LEU A 184 10.26 18.50 13.73
CA LEU A 184 9.83 19.56 12.82
C LEU A 184 8.45 20.09 13.23
N SER A 185 7.49 19.22 13.52
CA SER A 185 6.18 19.69 13.99
C SER A 185 6.29 20.35 15.37
N ALA A 186 7.03 19.83 16.35
CA ALA A 186 7.22 20.49 17.64
C ALA A 186 7.99 21.81 17.55
N VAL A 187 9.02 21.92 16.71
CA VAL A 187 9.78 23.16 16.46
C VAL A 187 8.88 24.20 15.78
N LEU A 188 8.06 23.79 14.81
CA LEU A 188 7.07 24.68 14.17
C LEU A 188 5.93 25.07 15.13
N LEU A 189 5.50 24.18 16.03
CA LEU A 189 4.47 24.45 17.04
C LEU A 189 5.01 25.36 18.15
N VAL A 190 6.28 25.21 18.55
CA VAL A 190 6.96 26.13 19.47
C VAL A 190 7.19 27.49 18.80
N ALA A 191 7.60 27.55 17.54
CA ALA A 191 7.71 28.80 16.79
C ALA A 191 6.34 29.52 16.68
N ALA A 192 5.27 28.78 16.40
CA ALA A 192 3.91 29.31 16.37
C ALA A 192 3.42 29.79 17.75
N LEU A 193 3.70 29.04 18.83
CA LEU A 193 3.29 29.40 20.19
C LEU A 193 4.11 30.55 20.78
N VAL A 194 5.39 30.68 20.45
CA VAL A 194 6.21 31.84 20.84
C VAL A 194 5.76 33.09 20.07
N GLY A 195 5.40 32.95 18.80
CA GLY A 195 4.74 34.01 18.03
C GLY A 195 3.39 34.43 18.63
N TYR A 196 2.57 33.46 19.08
CA TYR A 196 1.30 33.74 19.77
C TYR A 196 1.50 34.37 21.16
N GLY A 197 2.55 33.97 21.88
CA GLY A 197 2.85 34.42 23.25
C GLY A 197 3.27 35.88 23.35
N VAL A 198 3.86 36.45 22.30
CA VAL A 198 4.24 37.88 22.24
C VAL A 198 3.10 38.76 21.67
N GLY A 199 2.02 38.16 21.18
CA GLY A 199 0.83 38.88 20.69
C GLY A 199 -0.10 39.44 21.77
N LEU A 200 0.02 39.01 23.03
CA LEU A 200 -0.89 39.40 24.13
C LEU A 200 -0.51 40.72 24.84
N ALA A 201 0.44 41.49 24.29
CA ALA A 201 0.97 42.71 24.91
C ALA A 201 0.56 44.03 24.21
N ARG A 202 -0.68 44.14 23.70
CA ARG A 202 -1.37 45.45 23.60
C ARG A 202 -2.89 45.35 23.40
N SER A 203 -3.62 45.52 24.50
CA SER A 203 -5.02 45.98 24.47
C SER A 203 -5.09 47.50 24.26
N SER A 204 -6.24 47.97 23.77
CA SER A 204 -6.62 49.36 23.42
C SER A 204 -6.32 49.73 21.95
N SER A 205 -7.30 50.21 21.15
CA SER A 205 -8.66 50.67 21.47
C SER A 205 -9.66 50.37 20.35
N ALA A 206 -10.93 50.13 20.70
CA ALA A 206 -12.05 50.22 19.77
C ALA A 206 -12.35 51.69 19.40
N PRO A 207 -13.08 51.96 18.30
CA PRO A 207 -14.52 52.22 18.53
C PRO A 207 -15.49 51.70 17.43
N GLY A 208 -16.70 51.35 17.88
CA GLY A 208 -17.98 51.74 17.24
C GLY A 208 -18.45 51.05 15.94
N PRO A 209 -19.54 50.25 15.97
CA PRO A 209 -20.34 49.94 14.78
C PRO A 209 -21.38 51.04 14.50
N ASP A 210 -21.80 51.23 13.25
CA ASP A 210 -23.20 51.07 12.80
C ASP A 210 -23.41 51.38 11.29
N PRO A 211 -24.55 51.01 10.67
CA PRO A 211 -24.62 50.68 9.24
C PRO A 211 -25.31 51.74 8.36
N SER A 212 -25.13 51.64 7.03
CA SER A 212 -26.22 51.76 6.04
C SER A 212 -25.79 51.45 4.60
N THR A 213 -26.56 50.56 3.96
CA THR A 213 -27.10 50.62 2.59
C THR A 213 -26.44 51.56 1.55
N SER A 214 -25.95 50.98 0.44
CA SER A 214 -26.40 51.32 -0.93
C SER A 214 -25.87 50.33 -1.99
N ALA A 215 -26.79 49.66 -2.68
CA ALA A 215 -26.69 49.32 -4.11
C ALA A 215 -27.41 50.47 -4.88
N PRO A 216 -27.24 50.69 -6.21
CA PRO A 216 -26.97 49.74 -7.30
C PRO A 216 -25.64 50.09 -8.03
N GLU A 217 -25.29 49.65 -9.26
CA GLU A 217 -26.05 48.95 -10.31
C GLU A 217 -25.17 47.96 -11.13
N ALA A 218 -25.39 47.85 -12.44
CA ALA A 218 -24.79 46.88 -13.35
C ALA A 218 -23.61 47.45 -14.15
N ASP A 219 -22.72 46.56 -14.59
CA ASP A 219 -22.38 46.52 -16.02
C ASP A 219 -22.00 45.11 -16.50
N ARG A 220 -22.40 44.75 -17.73
CA ARG A 220 -22.11 43.45 -18.37
C ARG A 220 -22.08 43.61 -19.90
N PRO A 221 -21.03 43.10 -20.56
CA PRO A 221 -21.24 42.05 -21.56
C PRO A 221 -20.23 40.91 -21.37
N THR A 222 -20.59 39.61 -21.36
CA THR A 222 -21.17 38.76 -22.41
C THR A 222 -20.35 38.69 -23.73
N SER A 223 -19.37 37.78 -23.79
CA SER A 223 -18.88 37.06 -25.00
C SER A 223 -17.71 36.13 -24.61
N SER A 224 -17.43 35.01 -25.27
CA SER A 224 -18.28 34.02 -25.97
C SER A 224 -17.41 32.77 -26.18
N SER A 225 -17.98 31.56 -26.09
CA SER A 225 -17.25 30.31 -26.39
C SER A 225 -16.99 30.19 -27.91
N PRO A 226 -16.00 29.38 -28.35
CA PRO A 226 -16.34 27.98 -28.62
C PRO A 226 -15.27 26.94 -28.23
N SER A 227 -15.74 25.73 -27.96
CA SER A 227 -14.94 24.50 -27.99
C SER A 227 -14.58 24.10 -29.42
N THR A 228 -13.29 24.00 -29.74
CA THR A 228 -12.71 23.26 -30.87
C THR A 228 -11.21 23.08 -30.59
N SER A 229 -10.56 21.93 -30.74
CA SER A 229 -11.04 20.62 -31.18
C SER A 229 -10.34 19.52 -30.39
N ALA A 230 -11.04 18.43 -30.10
CA ALA A 230 -10.37 17.17 -29.79
C ALA A 230 -9.64 16.71 -31.07
N SER A 231 -8.35 16.99 -31.17
CA SER A 231 -7.50 16.30 -32.13
C SER A 231 -7.37 14.87 -31.65
N SER A 232 -8.10 13.96 -32.29
CA SER A 232 -8.00 12.53 -32.04
C SER A 232 -6.61 12.06 -32.47
N SER A 233 -5.65 12.16 -31.55
CA SER A 233 -4.43 11.36 -31.60
C SER A 233 -4.85 9.91 -31.82
N PRO A 234 -4.17 9.14 -32.71
CA PRO A 234 -4.51 7.74 -32.91
C PRO A 234 -4.51 7.04 -31.56
N ALA A 235 -5.51 6.17 -31.35
CA ALA A 235 -5.56 5.31 -30.18
C ALA A 235 -4.21 4.59 -30.07
N PRO A 236 -3.58 4.54 -28.89
CA PRO A 236 -2.26 3.92 -28.76
C PRO A 236 -2.30 2.51 -29.32
N GLU A 237 -1.40 2.20 -30.25
CA GLU A 237 -1.14 0.81 -30.61
C GLU A 237 -0.79 0.06 -29.33
N GLU A 238 -1.59 -0.94 -28.98
CA GLU A 238 -1.48 -1.69 -27.73
C GLU A 238 -0.12 -2.40 -27.72
N ARG A 239 0.88 -1.78 -27.07
CA ARG A 239 2.26 -2.26 -27.09
C ARG A 239 2.35 -3.61 -26.39
N ALA A 240 2.56 -4.65 -27.18
CA ALA A 240 2.89 -5.98 -26.71
C ALA A 240 4.39 -6.24 -26.85
N GLY A 241 5.01 -6.87 -25.85
CA GLY A 241 6.44 -7.16 -25.85
C GLY A 241 6.90 -7.89 -24.60
N VAL A 242 8.00 -8.64 -24.73
CA VAL A 242 8.72 -9.22 -23.60
C VAL A 242 10.02 -8.45 -23.45
N PHE A 243 10.35 -8.07 -22.23
CA PHE A 243 11.57 -7.34 -21.89
C PHE A 243 12.30 -8.09 -20.77
N ALA A 244 13.62 -8.14 -20.82
CA ALA A 244 14.42 -8.88 -19.86
C ALA A 244 15.73 -8.15 -19.54
N GLY A 245 16.18 -8.23 -18.29
CA GLY A 245 17.37 -7.53 -17.83
C GLY A 245 17.55 -7.59 -16.32
N GLY A 246 17.97 -6.48 -15.71
CA GLY A 246 18.36 -6.45 -14.30
C GLY A 246 18.38 -5.05 -13.70
N THR A 247 18.74 -5.00 -12.41
CA THR A 247 18.99 -3.74 -11.70
C THR A 247 20.41 -3.23 -11.96
N ASP A 248 20.61 -1.91 -11.85
CA ASP A 248 21.86 -1.24 -12.26
C ASP A 248 23.12 -1.74 -11.53
N GLN A 249 22.98 -2.28 -10.30
CA GLN A 249 24.09 -2.86 -9.52
C GLN A 249 24.16 -4.39 -9.60
N GLY A 250 23.27 -5.04 -10.37
CA GLY A 250 23.21 -6.50 -10.50
C GLY A 250 22.62 -7.22 -9.27
N ASP A 251 21.94 -6.50 -8.37
CA ASP A 251 21.29 -7.07 -7.18
C ASP A 251 20.17 -8.07 -7.53
N ALA A 252 19.51 -7.85 -8.67
CA ALA A 252 18.38 -8.65 -9.11
C ALA A 252 18.26 -8.70 -10.64
N THR A 253 17.74 -9.82 -11.13
CA THR A 253 17.33 -10.07 -12.50
C THR A 253 15.82 -9.91 -12.61
N LEU A 254 15.33 -9.40 -13.75
CA LEU A 254 13.89 -9.32 -14.02
C LEU A 254 13.52 -9.65 -15.46
N ALA A 255 12.27 -10.08 -15.62
CA ALA A 255 11.58 -10.10 -16.90
C ALA A 255 10.18 -9.47 -16.76
N ILE A 256 9.72 -8.82 -17.83
CA ILE A 256 8.44 -8.11 -17.93
C ILE A 256 7.76 -8.58 -19.21
N VAL A 257 6.48 -8.91 -19.12
CA VAL A 257 5.61 -9.17 -20.27
C VAL A 257 4.56 -8.07 -20.29
N VAL A 258 4.51 -7.31 -21.37
CA VAL A 258 3.50 -6.27 -21.64
C VAL A 258 2.59 -6.78 -22.76
N ASP A 259 1.28 -6.64 -22.61
CA ASP A 259 0.27 -6.90 -23.65
C ASP A 259 -1.06 -6.21 -23.26
N GLY A 260 -1.85 -5.75 -24.24
CA GLY A 260 -3.18 -5.18 -24.01
C GLY A 260 -3.28 -4.03 -22.98
N GLY A 261 -2.22 -3.22 -22.82
CA GLY A 261 -2.18 -2.15 -21.81
C GLY A 261 -2.03 -2.63 -20.35
N GLN A 262 -1.64 -3.89 -20.16
CA GLN A 262 -1.27 -4.47 -18.86
C GLN A 262 0.16 -5.02 -18.92
N ALA A 263 0.78 -5.22 -17.76
CA ALA A 263 2.01 -5.99 -17.69
C ALA A 263 2.08 -6.87 -16.43
N SER A 264 2.74 -8.02 -16.59
CA SER A 264 3.20 -8.89 -15.50
C SER A 264 4.73 -8.90 -15.48
N ALA A 265 5.33 -8.76 -14.30
CA ALA A 265 6.78 -8.75 -14.10
C ALA A 265 7.19 -9.70 -12.97
N TYR A 266 8.36 -10.31 -13.12
CA TYR A 266 9.03 -11.08 -12.09
C TYR A 266 10.44 -10.56 -11.88
N LEU A 267 10.80 -10.33 -10.62
CA LEU A 267 12.10 -9.84 -10.15
C LEU A 267 12.61 -10.81 -9.09
N CYS A 268 13.85 -11.30 -9.25
CA CYS A 268 14.51 -12.10 -8.21
C CYS A 268 16.04 -12.00 -8.25
N ASP A 269 16.69 -12.39 -7.15
CA ASP A 269 18.17 -12.50 -7.03
C ASP A 269 18.68 -13.96 -7.11
N GLY A 270 17.77 -14.91 -7.39
CA GLY A 270 18.04 -16.36 -7.35
C GLY A 270 18.29 -16.94 -5.95
N LYS A 271 18.17 -16.16 -4.88
CA LYS A 271 18.57 -16.53 -3.50
C LYS A 271 17.48 -16.26 -2.45
N GLN A 272 17.03 -15.02 -2.33
CA GLN A 272 16.12 -14.56 -1.28
C GLN A 272 15.17 -13.45 -1.73
N LEU A 273 15.58 -12.50 -2.57
CA LEU A 273 14.70 -11.47 -3.10
C LEU A 273 13.76 -12.09 -4.15
N GLU A 274 12.47 -11.89 -3.96
CA GLU A 274 11.43 -12.33 -4.88
C GLU A 274 10.29 -11.31 -4.88
N ALA A 275 9.95 -10.80 -6.06
CA ALA A 275 8.76 -9.98 -6.27
C ALA A 275 8.05 -10.37 -7.57
N TRP A 276 6.75 -10.53 -7.46
CA TRP A 276 5.83 -10.73 -8.58
C TRP A 276 4.93 -9.51 -8.63
N LEU A 277 4.97 -8.78 -9.73
CA LEU A 277 4.28 -7.50 -9.87
C LEU A 277 3.36 -7.55 -11.08
N ASN A 278 2.20 -6.94 -10.97
CA ASN A 278 1.26 -6.78 -12.06
C ASN A 278 0.62 -5.39 -12.00
N GLY A 279 0.14 -4.89 -13.13
CA GLY A 279 -0.47 -3.57 -13.19
C GLY A 279 -0.55 -3.00 -14.61
N PRO A 280 -1.15 -1.81 -14.75
CA PRO A 280 -1.43 -1.20 -16.03
C PRO A 280 -0.18 -0.59 -16.69
N VAL A 281 -0.26 -0.47 -18.01
CA VAL A 281 0.61 0.36 -18.83
C VAL A 281 -0.22 1.44 -19.52
N VAL A 282 -0.04 2.69 -19.11
CA VAL A 282 -0.81 3.86 -19.60
C VAL A 282 0.17 4.92 -20.09
N ASP A 283 -0.07 5.49 -21.27
CA ASP A 283 0.79 6.50 -21.89
C ASP A 283 2.28 6.10 -21.93
N SER A 284 2.53 4.82 -22.23
CA SER A 284 3.86 4.17 -22.22
C SER A 284 4.55 4.16 -20.84
N ARG A 285 3.80 4.26 -19.74
CA ARG A 285 4.32 4.13 -18.36
C ARG A 285 3.74 2.93 -17.64
N LEU A 286 4.61 2.17 -16.99
CA LEU A 286 4.26 1.06 -16.10
C LEU A 286 3.99 1.58 -14.68
N ASP A 287 2.98 1.03 -14.01
CA ASP A 287 2.81 1.10 -12.55
C ASP A 287 2.43 -0.29 -12.01
N LEU A 288 3.45 -1.14 -11.81
CA LEU A 288 3.26 -2.53 -11.38
C LEU A 288 3.42 -2.63 -9.87
N THR A 289 2.54 -3.39 -9.22
CA THR A 289 2.56 -3.57 -7.77
C THR A 289 2.46 -5.05 -7.40
N SER A 290 2.94 -5.41 -6.21
CA SER A 290 2.77 -6.74 -5.62
C SER A 290 1.91 -6.69 -4.36
N PRO A 291 1.24 -7.80 -3.98
CA PRO A 291 0.62 -7.94 -2.66
C PRO A 291 1.60 -7.82 -1.48
N SER A 292 2.90 -8.01 -1.71
CA SER A 292 3.96 -7.80 -0.71
C SER A 292 4.40 -6.34 -0.56
N GLY A 293 3.83 -5.41 -1.35
CA GLY A 293 4.16 -3.98 -1.31
C GLY A 293 5.39 -3.59 -2.13
N ALA A 294 5.90 -4.49 -2.99
CA ALA A 294 6.87 -4.10 -4.01
C ALA A 294 6.16 -3.30 -5.11
N ARG A 295 6.89 -2.36 -5.71
CA ARG A 295 6.44 -1.53 -6.82
C ARG A 295 7.53 -1.37 -7.86
N LEU A 296 7.15 -1.43 -9.13
CA LEU A 296 8.02 -1.20 -10.28
C LEU A 296 7.33 -0.16 -11.16
N THR A 297 7.99 0.98 -11.35
CA THR A 297 7.53 2.05 -12.24
C THR A 297 8.60 2.36 -13.26
N GLY A 298 8.19 2.62 -14.50
CA GLY A 298 9.14 2.95 -15.56
C GLY A 298 8.44 3.39 -16.83
N GLU A 299 9.23 3.70 -17.84
CA GLU A 299 8.77 4.01 -19.18
C GLU A 299 9.06 2.84 -20.13
N VAL A 300 8.11 2.55 -21.00
CA VAL A 300 8.17 1.53 -22.05
C VAL A 300 8.51 2.21 -23.37
N THR A 301 9.52 1.71 -24.06
CA THR A 301 9.81 2.05 -25.45
C THR A 301 9.81 0.79 -26.30
N ASP A 302 9.93 0.93 -27.62
CA ASP A 302 10.01 -0.23 -28.52
C ASP A 302 11.23 -1.13 -28.31
N ALA A 303 12.27 -0.64 -27.61
CA ALA A 303 13.53 -1.36 -27.44
C ALA A 303 13.91 -1.63 -25.98
N VAL A 304 13.33 -0.90 -25.02
CA VAL A 304 13.70 -0.99 -23.60
C VAL A 304 12.55 -0.56 -22.70
N VAL A 305 12.45 -1.22 -21.55
CA VAL A 305 11.78 -0.72 -20.34
C VAL A 305 12.83 -0.30 -19.32
N SER A 306 12.68 0.89 -18.75
CA SER A 306 13.58 1.37 -17.69
C SER A 306 12.86 2.22 -16.65
N GLY A 307 13.32 2.16 -15.42
CA GLY A 307 12.76 2.96 -14.32
C GLY A 307 13.28 2.51 -12.96
N ASP A 308 12.42 2.62 -11.94
CA ASP A 308 12.74 2.32 -10.54
C ASP A 308 11.97 1.10 -10.04
N VAL A 309 12.66 0.26 -9.26
CA VAL A 309 12.04 -0.80 -8.48
C VAL A 309 12.26 -0.58 -6.99
N VAL A 310 11.17 -0.68 -6.24
CA VAL A 310 11.11 -0.52 -4.79
C VAL A 310 10.54 -1.79 -4.19
N THR A 311 11.27 -2.44 -3.30
CA THR A 311 10.85 -3.57 -2.49
C THR A 311 11.10 -3.26 -1.01
N SER A 312 10.80 -4.21 -0.11
CA SER A 312 11.12 -4.05 1.32
C SER A 312 12.62 -4.05 1.63
N THR A 313 13.47 -4.51 0.71
CA THR A 313 14.93 -4.67 0.91
C THR A 313 15.79 -3.98 -0.15
N LEU A 314 15.19 -3.54 -1.26
CA LEU A 314 15.91 -2.97 -2.40
C LEU A 314 15.17 -1.74 -2.93
N THR A 315 15.90 -0.65 -3.18
CA THR A 315 15.41 0.51 -3.95
C THR A 315 16.50 0.86 -4.93
N THR A 316 16.25 0.67 -6.21
CA THR A 316 17.28 0.79 -7.25
C THR A 316 16.64 1.01 -8.62
N ALA A 317 17.43 1.55 -9.55
CA ALA A 317 17.04 1.65 -10.95
C ALA A 317 17.22 0.28 -11.65
N PHE A 318 16.46 0.09 -12.73
CA PHE A 318 16.52 -1.12 -13.54
C PHE A 318 16.41 -0.80 -15.04
N ARG A 319 16.94 -1.74 -15.84
CA ARG A 319 16.81 -1.76 -17.29
C ARG A 319 16.49 -3.16 -17.76
N ALA A 320 15.51 -3.28 -18.65
CA ALA A 320 15.14 -4.50 -19.35
C ALA A 320 15.00 -4.22 -20.85
N ASP A 321 15.88 -4.79 -21.67
CA ASP A 321 15.85 -4.60 -23.11
C ASP A 321 14.83 -5.55 -23.77
N LEU A 322 14.32 -5.19 -24.96
CA LEU A 322 13.36 -6.01 -25.71
C LEU A 322 13.96 -7.39 -26.01
N ALA A 323 13.21 -8.43 -25.69
CA ALA A 323 13.64 -9.81 -25.72
C ALA A 323 12.71 -10.68 -26.61
N GLY A 324 13.32 -11.57 -27.39
CA GLY A 324 12.63 -12.55 -28.23
C GLY A 324 12.83 -13.99 -27.77
N GLY A 325 12.25 -14.93 -28.51
CA GLY A 325 12.43 -16.37 -28.29
C GLY A 325 11.93 -16.82 -26.91
N ALA A 326 12.78 -17.57 -26.20
CA ALA A 326 12.48 -18.15 -24.89
C ALA A 326 12.60 -17.18 -23.70
N ALA A 327 12.93 -15.91 -23.92
CA ALA A 327 12.96 -14.95 -22.83
C ALA A 327 11.55 -14.70 -22.25
N GLY A 328 11.47 -14.31 -20.98
CA GLY A 328 10.22 -13.91 -20.34
C GLY A 328 10.04 -14.42 -18.91
N VAL A 329 8.81 -14.32 -18.42
CA VAL A 329 8.42 -14.74 -17.07
C VAL A 329 7.74 -16.11 -17.14
N TYR A 330 8.18 -17.03 -16.28
CA TYR A 330 7.62 -18.38 -16.16
C TYR A 330 7.26 -18.67 -14.71
N GLU A 331 6.20 -19.44 -14.50
CA GLU A 331 5.65 -19.76 -13.19
C GLU A 331 5.22 -21.22 -13.10
N ALA A 332 5.42 -21.85 -11.93
CA ALA A 332 4.80 -23.12 -11.60
C ALA A 332 4.28 -23.10 -10.16
N THR A 333 3.25 -23.88 -9.86
CA THR A 333 2.86 -24.24 -8.50
C THR A 333 2.72 -25.76 -8.43
N ILE A 334 3.44 -26.38 -7.49
CA ILE A 334 3.47 -27.83 -7.30
C ILE A 334 3.24 -28.15 -5.82
N GLU A 335 2.76 -29.35 -5.51
CA GLU A 335 2.71 -29.82 -4.13
C GLU A 335 4.01 -30.55 -3.76
N VAL A 336 4.54 -30.25 -2.57
CA VAL A 336 5.68 -30.98 -1.99
C VAL A 336 5.36 -31.28 -0.54
N ASN A 337 5.30 -32.56 -0.19
CA ASN A 337 4.91 -33.04 1.14
C ASN A 337 3.52 -32.51 1.61
N GLY A 338 2.60 -32.26 0.67
CA GLY A 338 1.26 -31.73 0.95
C GLY A 338 1.17 -30.21 1.13
N ALA A 339 2.28 -29.48 0.98
CA ALA A 339 2.30 -28.01 0.98
C ALA A 339 2.59 -27.44 -0.41
N PRO A 340 1.99 -26.31 -0.82
CA PRO A 340 2.28 -25.69 -2.10
C PRO A 340 3.69 -25.07 -2.12
N ALA A 341 4.44 -25.38 -3.16
CA ALA A 341 5.68 -24.70 -3.53
C ALA A 341 5.45 -23.97 -4.85
N ARG A 342 5.67 -22.66 -4.84
CA ARG A 342 5.65 -21.82 -6.03
C ARG A 342 7.05 -21.71 -6.60
N ILE A 343 7.20 -21.74 -7.92
CA ILE A 343 8.47 -21.56 -8.60
C ILE A 343 8.32 -20.46 -9.65
N GLY A 344 9.31 -19.57 -9.72
CA GLY A 344 9.39 -18.52 -10.74
C GLY A 344 10.73 -18.54 -11.46
N TRP A 345 10.72 -18.14 -12.72
CA TRP A 345 11.92 -17.89 -13.53
C TRP A 345 11.77 -16.59 -14.31
N ALA A 346 12.83 -15.77 -14.29
CA ALA A 346 13.11 -14.79 -15.33
C ALA A 346 14.12 -15.43 -16.29
N VAL A 347 13.73 -15.60 -17.54
CA VAL A 347 14.61 -16.10 -18.61
C VAL A 347 15.06 -14.91 -19.46
N LEU A 348 16.37 -14.78 -19.60
CA LEU A 348 17.04 -13.72 -20.36
C LEU A 348 17.24 -14.10 -21.85
N PRO A 349 17.56 -13.14 -22.74
CA PRO A 349 17.66 -13.40 -24.19
C PRO A 349 18.77 -14.38 -24.59
N ASP A 350 19.79 -14.55 -23.75
CA ASP A 350 20.90 -15.49 -23.91
C ASP A 350 20.56 -16.91 -23.40
N GLY A 351 19.36 -17.11 -22.85
CA GLY A 351 18.94 -18.36 -22.21
C GLY A 351 19.33 -18.48 -20.74
N THR A 352 19.98 -17.47 -20.15
CA THR A 352 20.26 -17.43 -18.70
C THR A 352 18.94 -17.42 -17.93
N GLN A 353 18.83 -18.27 -16.91
CA GLN A 353 17.64 -18.41 -16.08
C GLN A 353 17.99 -18.04 -14.65
N VAL A 354 17.23 -17.10 -14.06
CA VAL A 354 17.34 -16.76 -12.64
C VAL A 354 15.95 -16.93 -12.02
N GLY A 355 15.87 -17.66 -10.92
CA GLY A 355 14.59 -18.08 -10.38
C GLY A 355 14.66 -18.61 -8.97
N LEU A 356 13.50 -18.71 -8.33
CA LEU A 356 13.34 -19.19 -6.96
C LEU A 356 12.20 -20.18 -6.85
N VAL A 357 12.41 -21.22 -6.04
CA VAL A 357 11.35 -21.98 -5.37
C VAL A 357 11.05 -21.29 -4.03
N ASN A 358 9.77 -21.09 -3.74
CA ASN A 358 9.27 -20.58 -2.47
C ASN A 358 8.21 -21.54 -1.93
N ARG A 359 8.53 -22.22 -0.82
CA ARG A 359 7.62 -23.08 -0.06
C ARG A 359 7.39 -22.47 1.32
N GLU A 360 6.22 -21.85 1.51
CA GLU A 360 5.82 -21.24 2.79
C GLU A 360 6.85 -20.25 3.36
N GLY A 361 7.57 -19.52 2.49
CA GLY A 361 8.63 -18.59 2.86
C GLY A 361 10.04 -19.19 2.93
N VAL A 362 10.19 -20.52 2.88
CA VAL A 362 11.48 -21.19 2.68
C VAL A 362 11.84 -21.10 1.20
N ARG A 363 12.98 -20.45 0.90
CA ARG A 363 13.45 -20.19 -0.45
C ARG A 363 14.67 -21.03 -0.83
N SER A 364 14.73 -21.42 -2.10
CA SER A 364 15.91 -22.00 -2.75
C SER A 364 15.94 -21.59 -4.22
N GLU A 365 17.09 -21.70 -4.88
CA GLU A 365 17.22 -21.54 -6.34
C GLU A 365 16.22 -22.44 -7.09
N ALA A 366 15.67 -21.94 -8.20
CA ALA A 366 14.80 -22.72 -9.07
C ALA A 366 15.58 -23.80 -9.84
N PRO A 367 15.01 -25.00 -10.08
CA PRO A 367 15.63 -25.97 -10.98
C PRO A 367 15.65 -25.43 -12.42
N PRO A 368 16.56 -25.90 -13.30
CA PRO A 368 16.55 -25.54 -14.71
C PRO A 368 15.20 -25.86 -15.37
N LEU A 369 14.67 -24.91 -16.13
CA LEU A 369 13.48 -25.05 -16.95
C LEU A 369 13.89 -25.39 -18.39
N ASN A 370 13.30 -26.43 -18.98
CA ASN A 370 13.33 -26.60 -20.43
C ASN A 370 12.30 -25.65 -21.04
N THR A 371 12.74 -24.64 -21.78
CA THR A 371 11.85 -23.62 -22.36
C THR A 371 11.15 -24.06 -23.64
N ASP A 372 11.56 -25.18 -24.25
CA ASP A 372 10.93 -25.72 -25.47
C ASP A 372 9.60 -26.44 -25.19
N ASP A 373 9.53 -27.18 -24.07
CA ASP A 373 8.35 -27.94 -23.63
C ASP A 373 7.77 -27.46 -22.28
N LEU A 374 8.38 -26.44 -21.66
CA LEU A 374 8.07 -25.90 -20.34
C LEU A 374 8.23 -26.90 -19.18
N SER A 375 8.95 -28.00 -19.38
CA SER A 375 9.16 -29.01 -18.34
C SER A 375 10.33 -28.69 -17.41
N PHE A 376 10.22 -29.14 -16.16
CA PHE A 376 11.32 -29.10 -15.19
C PHE A 376 11.24 -30.31 -14.25
N THR A 377 12.37 -30.65 -13.62
CA THR A 377 12.44 -31.71 -12.61
C THR A 377 12.64 -31.11 -11.23
N TYR A 378 11.81 -31.49 -10.26
CA TYR A 378 11.97 -31.11 -8.85
C TYR A 378 11.80 -32.33 -7.95
N ASN A 379 12.74 -32.54 -7.03
CA ASN A 379 12.82 -33.75 -6.17
C ASN A 379 12.70 -35.09 -6.93
N GLY A 380 13.14 -35.14 -8.19
CA GLY A 380 13.05 -36.33 -9.05
C GLY A 380 11.69 -36.55 -9.73
N ALA A 381 10.70 -35.70 -9.49
CA ALA A 381 9.43 -35.69 -10.21
C ALA A 381 9.46 -34.68 -11.36
N HIS A 382 8.76 -35.01 -12.46
CA HIS A 382 8.60 -34.13 -13.61
C HIS A 382 7.37 -33.25 -13.47
N HIS A 383 7.52 -31.96 -13.76
CA HIS A 383 6.48 -30.94 -13.68
C HIS A 383 6.53 -30.05 -14.92
N HIS A 384 5.49 -29.23 -15.12
CA HIS A 384 5.44 -28.22 -16.17
C HIS A 384 5.21 -26.84 -15.55
N ALA A 385 5.86 -25.83 -16.11
CA ALA A 385 5.60 -24.42 -15.86
C ALA A 385 4.61 -23.85 -16.88
N VAL A 386 4.12 -22.65 -16.62
CA VAL A 386 3.38 -21.81 -17.57
C VAL A 386 4.21 -20.56 -17.88
N ARG A 387 4.27 -20.17 -19.16
CA ARG A 387 4.77 -18.86 -19.56
C ARG A 387 3.69 -17.82 -19.26
N LYS A 388 4.05 -16.72 -18.60
CA LYS A 388 3.07 -15.69 -18.21
C LYS A 388 2.72 -14.78 -19.39
N ALA A 389 1.43 -14.49 -19.51
CA ALA A 389 0.89 -13.26 -20.08
C ALA A 389 0.59 -12.28 -18.92
N PRO A 390 0.22 -11.01 -19.17
CA PRO A 390 -0.10 -10.02 -18.14
C PRO A 390 -1.14 -10.47 -17.09
#